data_AF-A0A376MSW1-F1
#
_entry.id   AF-A0A376MSW1-F1
#
_cell.length_a   1.000
_cell.length_b   1.000
_cell.length_c   1.000
_cell.angle_alpha   90.00
_cell.angle_beta   90.00
_cell.angle_gamma   90.00
#
_symmetry.space_group_name_H-M   'P 1'
#
loop_
_entity.id
_entity.type
_entity.pdbx_description
1 polymer ?
#
loop_
_entity_poly.entity_id
_entity_poly.type
_entity_poly.pdbx_seq_one_letter_code
_entity_poly.pdbx_strand_id
1 'polypeptide(L)'
;MPRKRNKNGVYLTEIGTDTAKEQIYNRFTLTPEGDEPLPGAVHFPNNPDIFDLTEAQQLTAEEQVEKWVDGRKKILWDSKKRRNEALDCFVYALAALAYQYFPLAAGSQCAAGEPAGRGWCSNQQENTGRLRPCLIRRG
;
A
#
# COMPACT_ATOMS: atom_id res chain seq x y z
N MET A 1 12.38 0.23 -6.38
CA MET A 1 13.48 0.56 -5.44
C MET A 1 14.34 1.69 -6.01
N PRO A 2 14.77 2.67 -5.20
CA PRO A 2 15.61 3.77 -5.65
C PRO A 2 16.93 3.21 -6.17
N ARG A 3 17.22 3.47 -7.44
CA ARG A 3 18.46 2.98 -8.07
C ARG A 3 19.66 3.88 -7.76
N LYS A 4 19.39 5.12 -7.34
CA LYS A 4 20.40 6.15 -7.09
C LYS A 4 20.56 6.39 -5.59
N ARG A 5 21.80 6.37 -5.13
CA ARG A 5 22.16 6.72 -3.75
C ARG A 5 22.17 8.24 -3.57
N ASN A 6 21.82 8.70 -2.37
CA ASN A 6 21.99 10.09 -1.99
C ASN A 6 23.50 10.42 -1.79
N LYS A 7 23.86 11.69 -1.61
CA LYS A 7 25.23 12.17 -1.33
C LYS A 7 25.88 11.43 -0.14
N ASN A 8 25.07 10.96 0.81
CA ASN A 8 25.51 10.21 1.99
C ASN A 8 25.60 8.69 1.75
N GLY A 9 25.43 8.22 0.50
CA GLY A 9 25.53 6.79 0.14
C GLY A 9 24.31 5.93 0.52
N VAL A 10 23.24 6.53 1.05
CA VAL A 10 22.03 5.81 1.51
C VAL A 10 20.96 5.75 0.41
N TYR A 11 20.22 4.65 0.34
CA TYR A 11 19.02 4.51 -0.48
C TYR A 11 17.80 5.02 0.31
N LEU A 12 17.28 6.18 -0.08
CA LEU A 12 16.06 6.72 0.51
C LEU A 12 14.85 6.04 -0.14
N THR A 13 14.10 5.28 0.63
CA THR A 13 12.85 4.65 0.15
C THR A 13 11.68 5.21 0.92
N GLU A 14 10.72 5.77 0.19
CA GLU A 14 9.45 6.23 0.74
C GLU A 14 8.52 5.03 0.93
N ILE A 15 7.81 5.02 2.05
CA ILE A 15 6.82 4.00 2.38
C ILE A 15 5.45 4.58 2.07
N GLY A 16 4.67 3.88 1.25
CA GLY A 16 3.27 4.23 0.98
C GLY A 16 2.40 3.89 2.18
N THR A 17 2.33 4.81 3.15
CA THR A 17 1.61 4.60 4.42
C THR A 17 0.12 4.35 4.21
N ASP A 18 -0.51 5.00 3.23
CA ASP A 18 -1.96 4.87 2.99
C ASP A 18 -2.33 3.45 2.55
N THR A 19 -1.59 2.89 1.59
CA THR A 19 -1.80 1.52 1.12
C THR A 19 -1.44 0.49 2.18
N ALA A 20 -0.39 0.74 2.97
CA ALA A 20 -0.02 -0.13 4.07
C ALA A 20 -1.12 -0.19 5.12
N LYS A 21 -1.67 0.96 5.51
CA LYS A 21 -2.79 1.06 6.46
C LYS A 21 -4.00 0.30 5.94
N GLU A 22 -4.41 0.53 4.68
CA GLU A 22 -5.53 -0.21 4.08
C GLU A 22 -5.35 -1.73 4.16
N GLN A 23 -4.15 -2.25 3.84
CA GLN A 23 -3.88 -3.69 3.96
C GLN A 23 -3.96 -4.18 5.40
N ILE A 24 -3.49 -3.40 6.38
CA ILE A 24 -3.53 -3.77 7.80
C ILE A 24 -4.99 -3.85 8.28
N TYR A 25 -5.81 -2.84 7.96
CA TYR A 25 -7.24 -2.85 8.33
C TYR A 25 -8.02 -3.99 7.65
N ASN A 26 -7.69 -4.32 6.40
CA ASN A 26 -8.28 -5.49 5.73
C ASN A 26 -7.92 -6.80 6.46
N ARG A 27 -6.69 -6.93 6.97
CA ARG A 27 -6.26 -8.10 7.74
C ARG A 27 -6.92 -8.19 9.12
N PHE A 28 -7.19 -7.07 9.78
CA PHE A 28 -7.91 -7.06 11.06
C PHE A 28 -9.37 -7.51 10.94
N THR A 29 -9.97 -7.39 9.75
CA THR A 29 -11.32 -7.89 9.49
C THR A 29 -11.38 -9.42 9.38
N LEU A 30 -10.23 -10.08 9.13
CA LEU A 30 -10.16 -11.52 8.99
C LEU A 30 -10.31 -12.18 10.36
N THR A 31 -11.47 -12.82 10.58
CA THR A 31 -11.73 -13.62 11.77
C THR A 31 -11.55 -15.10 11.40
N PRO A 32 -10.65 -15.86 12.06
CA PRO A 32 -10.52 -17.28 11.81
C PRO A 32 -11.79 -18.02 12.25
N GLU A 33 -12.38 -18.79 11.33
CA GLU A 33 -13.50 -19.68 11.64
C GLU A 33 -12.93 -21.02 12.14
N GLY A 34 -12.66 -21.11 13.44
CA GLY A 34 -12.11 -22.31 14.09
C GLY A 34 -10.64 -22.20 14.47
N ASP A 35 -10.00 -23.36 14.71
CA ASP A 35 -8.60 -23.46 15.15
C ASP A 35 -7.58 -23.47 13.99
N GLU A 36 -8.04 -23.44 12.74
CA GLU A 36 -7.16 -23.46 11.58
C GLU A 36 -6.53 -22.08 11.34
N PRO A 37 -5.20 -22.00 11.11
CA PRO A 37 -4.52 -20.74 10.86
C PRO A 37 -4.97 -20.15 9.51
N LEU A 38 -5.67 -19.01 9.55
CA LEU A 38 -6.12 -18.31 8.36
C LEU A 38 -4.96 -17.47 7.76
N PRO A 39 -4.58 -17.68 6.49
CA PRO A 39 -3.53 -16.89 5.86
C PRO A 39 -3.85 -15.39 5.88
N GLY A 40 -2.91 -14.59 6.38
CA GLY A 40 -3.04 -13.13 6.47
C GLY A 40 -3.77 -12.63 7.71
N ALA A 41 -4.31 -13.51 8.56
CA ALA A 41 -4.82 -13.11 9.88
C ALA A 41 -3.65 -12.65 10.77
N VAL A 42 -3.90 -11.61 11.57
CA VAL A 42 -2.93 -11.09 12.54
C VAL A 42 -3.21 -11.74 13.89
N HIS A 43 -2.21 -12.42 14.44
CA HIS A 43 -2.31 -13.07 15.74
C HIS A 43 -1.70 -12.18 16.83
N PHE A 44 -2.47 -11.92 17.89
CA PHE A 44 -2.01 -11.21 19.07
C PHE A 44 -1.82 -12.19 20.24
N PRO A 45 -0.80 -12.01 21.08
CA PRO A 45 -0.61 -12.83 22.26
C PRO A 45 -1.74 -12.59 23.27
N ASN A 46 -2.31 -13.67 23.83
CA ASN A 46 -3.35 -13.60 24.86
C ASN A 46 -2.74 -13.39 26.27
N ASN A 47 -1.84 -12.41 26.41
CA ASN A 47 -1.26 -12.03 27.68
C ASN A 47 -1.46 -10.52 27.89
N PRO A 48 -2.24 -10.10 28.90
CA PRO A 48 -2.51 -8.68 29.16
C PRO A 48 -1.26 -7.87 29.53
N ASP A 49 -0.19 -8.51 30.00
CA ASP A 49 1.08 -7.83 30.29
C ASP A 49 1.84 -7.44 29.01
N ILE A 50 1.55 -8.11 27.90
CA ILE A 50 2.22 -7.93 26.60
C ILE A 50 1.34 -7.14 25.64
N PHE A 51 0.03 -7.41 25.63
CA PHE A 51 -0.94 -6.74 24.76
C PHE A 51 -2.13 -6.24 25.59
N ASP A 52 -2.14 -4.94 25.83
CA ASP A 52 -3.20 -4.26 26.59
C ASP A 52 -4.21 -3.56 25.65
N LEU A 53 -5.37 -3.21 26.20
CA LEU A 53 -6.39 -2.42 25.53
C LEU A 53 -5.82 -1.09 25.00
N THR A 54 -4.86 -0.49 25.71
CA THR A 54 -4.19 0.74 25.27
C THR A 54 -3.44 0.55 23.95
N GLU A 55 -2.76 -0.57 23.76
CA GLU A 55 -2.08 -0.88 22.49
C GLU A 55 -3.08 -1.19 21.38
N ALA A 56 -4.16 -1.93 21.68
CA ALA A 56 -5.23 -2.19 20.73
C ALA A 56 -5.90 -0.89 20.22
N GLN A 57 -6.08 0.09 21.11
CA GLN A 57 -6.59 1.41 20.76
C GLN A 57 -5.61 2.23 19.91
N GLN A 58 -4.31 2.07 20.13
CA GLN A 58 -3.28 2.73 19.31
C GLN A 58 -3.16 2.11 17.91
N LEU A 59 -3.30 0.79 17.79
CA LEU A 59 -3.31 0.08 16.50
C LEU A 59 -4.48 0.50 15.60
N THR A 60 -5.61 0.86 16.21
CA THR A 60 -6.83 1.29 15.52
C THR A 60 -7.07 2.80 15.64
N ALA A 61 -6.02 3.57 15.97
CA ALA A 61 -6.13 5.00 16.27
C ALA A 61 -6.57 5.84 15.06
N GLU A 62 -6.22 5.42 13.85
CA GLU A 62 -6.52 6.14 12.62
C GLU A 62 -7.79 5.64 11.94
N GLU A 63 -8.55 6.55 11.34
CA GLU A 63 -9.75 6.21 10.59
C GLU A 63 -9.73 6.96 9.25
N GLN A 64 -10.28 6.34 8.20
CA GLN A 64 -10.47 7.00 6.92
C GLN A 64 -11.66 7.97 7.02
N VAL A 65 -11.39 9.25 6.79
CA VAL A 65 -12.38 10.33 6.84
C VAL A 65 -12.44 11.02 5.49
N GLU A 66 -13.65 11.21 4.96
CA GLU A 66 -13.87 12.09 3.82
C GLU A 66 -13.71 13.55 4.26
N LYS A 67 -12.67 14.22 3.78
CA LYS A 67 -12.46 15.65 4.00
C LYS A 67 -12.53 16.41 2.69
N TRP A 68 -13.23 17.55 2.72
CA TRP A 68 -13.22 18.50 1.63
C TRP A 68 -11.94 19.32 1.70
N VAL A 69 -11.10 19.20 0.67
CA VAL A 69 -9.85 19.95 0.54
C VAL A 69 -9.79 20.52 -0.88
N ASP A 70 -9.65 21.84 -0.99
CA ASP A 70 -9.56 22.57 -2.26
C ASP A 70 -10.74 22.30 -3.22
N GLY A 71 -11.96 22.25 -2.68
CA GLY A 71 -13.19 22.02 -3.46
C GLY A 71 -13.35 20.59 -4.01
N ARG A 72 -12.47 19.65 -3.61
CA ARG A 72 -12.58 18.22 -3.95
C ARG A 72 -12.72 17.40 -2.67
N LYS A 73 -13.52 16.33 -2.73
CA LYS A 73 -13.53 15.31 -1.68
C LYS A 73 -12.27 14.47 -1.77
N LYS A 74 -11.52 14.37 -0.68
CA LYS A 74 -10.39 13.45 -0.54
C LYS A 74 -10.65 12.54 0.66
N ILE A 75 -10.31 11.26 0.52
CA ILE A 75 -10.25 10.34 1.65
C ILE A 75 -8.88 10.53 2.29
N LEU A 76 -8.86 10.85 3.58
CA LEU A 76 -7.64 11.06 4.35
C LEU A 76 -7.69 10.20 5.61
N TRP A 77 -6.53 9.77 6.08
CA TRP A 77 -6.39 9.14 7.39
C TRP A 77 -6.27 10.21 8.47
N ASP A 78 -7.15 10.17 9.47
CA ASP A 78 -7.12 11.07 10.62
C ASP A 78 -6.99 10.28 11.93
N SER A 79 -6.04 10.68 12.78
CA SER A 79 -5.75 10.04 14.07
C SER A 79 -6.59 10.58 15.23
N LYS A 80 -7.45 11.59 14.99
CA LYS A 80 -8.32 12.23 16.01
C LYS A 80 -7.56 12.61 17.31
N LYS A 81 -6.28 12.99 17.19
CA LYS A 81 -5.36 13.33 18.30
C LYS A 81 -5.05 12.18 19.28
N ARG A 82 -5.22 10.92 18.86
CA ARG A 82 -4.77 9.74 19.61
C ARG A 82 -3.30 9.43 19.32
N ARG A 83 -2.63 8.70 20.23
CA ARG A 83 -1.30 8.13 19.95
C ARG A 83 -1.44 7.01 18.92
N ASN A 84 -0.58 6.99 17.90
CA ASN A 84 -0.62 6.04 16.78
C ASN A 84 0.71 5.27 16.60
N GLU A 85 1.57 5.28 17.62
CA GLU A 85 2.92 4.70 17.60
C GLU A 85 2.88 3.21 17.24
N ALA A 86 1.91 2.47 17.79
CA ALA A 86 1.72 1.05 17.51
C ALA A 86 1.34 0.78 16.04
N LEU A 87 0.45 1.58 15.46
CA LEU A 87 0.05 1.45 14.06
C LEU A 87 1.23 1.77 13.12
N ASP A 88 1.97 2.85 13.40
CA ASP A 88 3.13 3.23 12.61
C ASP A 88 4.24 2.17 12.70
N CYS A 89 4.47 1.58 13.88
CA CYS A 89 5.39 0.45 14.04
C CYS A 89 4.98 -0.75 13.18
N PHE A 90 3.67 -1.05 13.13
CA PHE A 90 3.15 -2.15 12.32
C PHE A 90 3.31 -1.88 10.81
N VAL A 91 3.13 -0.62 10.37
CA VAL A 91 3.41 -0.20 8.99
C VAL A 91 4.89 -0.41 8.65
N TYR A 92 5.80 -0.03 9.54
CA TYR A 92 7.24 -0.26 9.33
C TYR A 92 7.59 -1.76 9.28
N ALA A 93 6.98 -2.58 10.13
CA ALA A 93 7.16 -4.03 10.09
C ALA A 93 6.69 -4.64 8.76
N LEU A 94 5.51 -4.21 8.27
CA LEU A 94 4.99 -4.63 6.97
C LEU A 94 5.88 -4.16 5.81
N ALA A 95 6.39 -2.94 5.88
CA ALA A 95 7.32 -2.41 4.88
C ALA A 95 8.64 -3.19 4.87
N ALA A 96 9.22 -3.45 6.04
CA ALA A 96 10.45 -4.25 6.18
C ALA A 96 10.26 -5.66 5.61
N LEU A 97 9.12 -6.29 5.90
CA LEU A 97 8.76 -7.59 5.34
C LEU A 97 8.65 -7.53 3.81
N ALA A 98 7.95 -6.54 3.26
CA ALA A 98 7.84 -6.35 1.82
C ALA A 98 9.20 -6.13 1.15
N TYR A 99 10.11 -5.40 1.80
CA TYR A 99 11.48 -5.22 1.31
C TYR A 99 12.30 -6.51 1.36
N GLN A 100 12.15 -7.31 2.41
CA GLN A 100 12.86 -8.59 2.56
C GLN A 100 12.47 -9.59 1.47
N TYR A 101 11.19 -9.66 1.13
CA TYR A 101 10.68 -10.61 0.13
C TYR A 101 10.72 -10.08 -1.31
N PHE A 102 11.01 -8.79 -1.52
CA PHE A 102 11.25 -8.26 -2.87
C PHE A 102 12.60 -8.79 -3.37
N PRO A 103 12.65 -9.71 -4.34
CA PRO A 103 13.91 -10.27 -4.77
C PRO A 103 14.75 -9.14 -5.37
N LEU A 104 16.03 -9.09 -5.01
CA LEU A 104 17.08 -8.31 -5.69
C LEU A 104 17.26 -8.70 -7.18
N ALA A 105 16.34 -9.48 -7.76
CA ALA A 105 16.26 -9.88 -9.15
C ALA A 105 15.82 -8.72 -10.05
N ALA A 106 16.62 -7.65 -10.07
CA ALA A 106 16.67 -6.68 -11.17
C ALA A 106 18.11 -6.55 -11.68
N GLY A 107 18.87 -7.64 -11.65
CA GLY A 107 20.22 -7.78 -12.22
C GLY A 107 20.30 -8.62 -13.50
N SER A 108 19.19 -9.14 -14.03
CA SER A 108 19.19 -9.87 -15.30
C SER A 108 17.82 -9.74 -15.98
N GLN A 109 17.71 -8.71 -16.81
CA GLN A 109 16.93 -8.67 -18.05
C GLN A 109 17.17 -7.31 -18.73
N CYS A 110 18.45 -7.07 -19.06
CA CYS A 110 18.78 -6.29 -20.24
C CYS A 110 18.89 -7.30 -21.39
N ALA A 111 17.76 -7.65 -21.99
CA ALA A 111 17.73 -8.17 -23.34
C ALA A 111 16.80 -7.25 -24.12
N ALA A 112 17.41 -6.39 -24.93
CA ALA A 112 16.72 -5.70 -26.00
C ALA A 112 16.07 -6.75 -26.92
N GLY A 113 14.77 -6.61 -27.22
CA GLY A 113 14.05 -7.53 -28.11
C GLY A 113 12.53 -7.38 -28.10
N GLU A 114 12.06 -6.34 -28.80
CA GLU A 114 10.75 -6.15 -29.47
C GLU A 114 9.38 -6.22 -28.74
N PRO A 115 8.39 -5.39 -29.19
CA PRO A 115 7.13 -5.19 -28.49
C PRO A 115 6.00 -6.08 -29.04
N ALA A 116 5.22 -6.69 -28.16
CA ALA A 116 3.92 -7.25 -28.49
C ALA A 116 2.92 -6.95 -27.36
N GLY A 117 1.78 -6.39 -27.74
CA GLY A 117 0.86 -5.68 -26.85
C GLY A 117 0.03 -6.53 -25.86
N ARG A 118 -1.01 -5.87 -25.35
CA ARG A 118 -1.93 -6.17 -24.23
C ARG A 118 -1.55 -5.32 -22.99
N GLY A 119 -2.09 -4.12 -22.81
CA GLY A 119 -3.51 -3.81 -22.73
C GLY A 119 -3.93 -3.81 -21.26
N TRP A 120 -3.66 -2.72 -20.53
CA TRP A 120 -4.24 -2.47 -19.20
C TRP A 120 -5.43 -1.53 -19.39
N CYS A 121 -6.61 -2.10 -19.23
CA CYS A 121 -7.89 -1.42 -19.28
C CYS A 121 -8.11 -0.70 -17.95
N SER A 122 -7.90 0.62 -17.91
CA SER A 122 -8.42 1.46 -16.84
C SER A 122 -9.77 2.01 -17.28
N ASN A 123 -10.84 1.62 -16.58
CA ASN A 123 -12.16 2.22 -16.70
C ASN A 123 -12.06 3.75 -16.54
N GLN A 124 -12.19 4.47 -17.63
CA GLN A 124 -12.68 5.85 -17.65
C GLN A 124 -13.84 5.89 -18.64
N GLN A 125 -15.03 6.19 -18.11
CA GLN A 125 -16.17 6.56 -18.93
C GLN A 125 -15.88 7.91 -19.58
N GLU A 126 -15.57 7.90 -20.87
CA GLU A 126 -15.70 9.09 -21.70
C GLU A 126 -16.67 8.81 -22.86
N ASN A 127 -17.86 9.36 -22.65
CA ASN A 127 -18.99 9.37 -23.54
C ASN A 127 -18.74 10.34 -24.71
N THR A 128 -18.21 9.87 -25.83
CA THR A 128 -18.38 10.55 -27.13
C THR A 128 -18.34 9.54 -28.29
N GLY A 129 -19.51 9.17 -28.80
CA GLY A 129 -19.64 8.41 -30.04
C GLY A 129 -19.22 9.25 -31.25
N ARG A 130 -17.96 9.13 -31.68
CA ARG A 130 -17.55 9.43 -33.07
C ARG A 130 -16.20 8.81 -33.40
N LEU A 131 -16.21 7.78 -34.25
CA LEU A 131 -14.99 7.20 -34.81
C LEU A 131 -14.34 8.19 -35.78
N ARG A 132 -13.07 8.56 -35.56
CA ARG A 132 -12.20 9.16 -36.59
C ARG A 132 -11.02 8.22 -36.84
N PRO A 133 -10.71 7.86 -38.10
CA PRO A 133 -9.56 7.02 -38.40
C PRO A 133 -8.26 7.84 -38.24
N CYS A 134 -7.32 7.32 -37.45
CA CYS A 134 -5.98 7.91 -37.31
C CYS A 134 -5.15 7.57 -38.55
N LEU A 135 -4.86 8.59 -39.36
CA LEU A 135 -3.92 8.53 -40.47
C LEU A 135 -2.49 8.51 -39.88
N ILE A 136 -1.76 7.41 -40.08
CA ILE A 136 -0.32 7.34 -39.76
C ILE A 136 0.44 8.10 -40.86
N ARG A 137 1.06 9.24 -40.52
CA ARG A 137 2.21 9.77 -41.26
C ARG A 137 3.40 9.87 -40.32
N ARG A 138 4.43 9.07 -40.64
CA ARG A 138 5.76 9.11 -40.04
C ARG A 138 6.50 10.35 -40.57
N GLY A 139 7.17 11.06 -39.67
CA GLY A 139 8.27 11.99 -39.93
C GLY A 139 9.41 11.61 -39.01
#